data_AF-A0A927BCH7-F1
#
_entry.id   AF-A0A927BCH7-F1
#
_cell.length_a   1.000
_cell.length_b   1.000
_cell.length_c   1.000
_cell.angle_alpha   90.00
_cell.angle_beta   90.00
_cell.angle_gamma   90.00
#
_symmetry.space_group_name_H-M   'P 1'
#
loop_
_entity.id
_entity.type
_entity.pdbx_description
1 polymer ?
#
loop_
_entity_poly.entity_id
_entity_poly.type
_entity_poly.pdbx_seq_one_letter_code
_entity_poly.pdbx_strand_id
1 'polypeptide(L)'
;MSIQIQFRKMLWALGASLALAGCGSLQKDIDVPLPNYSSELVVECYLEPDKVPSLAVTTSVPYLSGVLPQVPNDVTVSLTMPNGTVVPLAFSPNYEALVDTAKGVKFHTHIARDPLVANPGDVFKLDVRDTKGRHVTGSATMMSFIPIDSVEYKFNDKPDPERRAYFLTNFRDPADPDDTYRLLLHKGSPAKGALLKSPEVDLAIQDRLINGKPVVLGTSYRFYPGDTVTATLYHTDPAYFRFRQSVRDARGANGNPFAQPSAIYSTVRGGVGVFTVLSGTRATKILPK
;
A
#
# COMPACT_ATOMS: atom_id res chain seq x y z
N MET A 1 75.64 24.10 -18.37
CA MET A 1 74.31 23.53 -18.69
C MET A 1 73.69 22.83 -17.48
N SER A 2 73.59 23.50 -16.31
CA SER A 2 73.07 22.90 -15.06
C SER A 2 72.10 23.81 -14.30
N ILE A 3 72.21 25.14 -14.48
CA ILE A 3 71.35 26.14 -13.83
C ILE A 3 69.96 26.26 -14.51
N GLN A 4 69.89 26.09 -15.84
CA GLN A 4 68.63 26.13 -16.61
C GLN A 4 67.66 24.99 -16.27
N ILE A 5 68.17 23.82 -15.83
CA ILE A 5 67.36 22.65 -15.50
C ILE A 5 66.74 22.76 -14.10
N GLN A 6 67.44 23.40 -13.15
CA GLN A 6 66.97 23.63 -11.78
C GLN A 6 65.80 24.64 -11.76
N PHE A 7 65.86 25.72 -12.55
CA PHE A 7 64.77 26.69 -12.67
C PHE A 7 63.50 26.09 -13.30
N ARG A 8 63.64 25.21 -14.30
CA ARG A 8 62.50 24.54 -14.94
C ARG A 8 61.80 23.55 -14.01
N LYS A 9 62.53 22.86 -13.14
CA LYS A 9 61.96 21.97 -12.11
C LYS A 9 61.25 22.76 -11.00
N MET A 10 61.77 23.93 -10.62
CA MET A 10 61.16 24.80 -9.61
C MET A 10 59.88 25.49 -10.10
N LEU A 11 59.80 25.89 -11.37
CA LEU A 11 58.56 26.42 -11.96
C LEU A 11 57.45 25.37 -12.08
N TRP A 12 57.80 24.11 -12.35
CA TRP A 12 56.81 23.02 -12.40
C TRP A 12 56.28 22.64 -11.00
N ALA A 13 57.12 22.70 -9.97
CA ALA A 13 56.71 22.47 -8.59
C ALA A 13 55.78 23.58 -8.04
N LEU A 14 56.00 24.83 -8.46
CA LEU A 14 55.16 25.97 -8.07
C LEU A 14 53.80 25.98 -8.83
N GLY A 15 53.80 25.58 -10.10
CA GLY A 15 52.55 25.42 -10.87
C GLY A 15 51.66 24.27 -10.37
N ALA A 16 52.26 23.17 -9.91
CA ALA A 16 51.53 22.02 -9.35
C ALA A 16 50.93 22.31 -7.97
N SER A 17 51.54 23.19 -7.17
CA SER A 17 51.02 23.58 -5.85
C SER A 17 49.91 24.63 -5.92
N LEU A 18 49.87 25.47 -6.97
CA LEU A 18 48.74 26.37 -7.26
C LEU A 18 47.50 25.64 -7.82
N ALA A 19 47.66 24.47 -8.45
CA ALA A 19 46.54 23.67 -8.95
C ALA A 19 45.76 22.93 -7.83
N LEU A 20 46.37 22.69 -6.67
CA LEU A 20 45.73 22.01 -5.53
C LEU A 20 44.94 22.95 -4.60
N ALA A 21 45.14 24.27 -4.71
CA ALA A 21 44.40 25.26 -3.93
C ALA A 21 42.98 25.54 -4.45
N GLY A 22 42.63 25.03 -5.65
CA GLY A 22 41.33 25.24 -6.29
C GLY A 22 40.20 24.30 -5.84
N CYS A 23 40.49 23.24 -5.07
CA CYS A 23 39.48 22.27 -4.65
C CYS A 23 38.60 22.73 -3.48
N GLY A 24 38.94 23.81 -2.78
CA GLY A 24 38.20 24.29 -1.62
C GLY A 24 37.02 25.24 -1.93
N SER A 25 36.99 25.89 -3.11
CA SER A 25 35.98 26.92 -3.41
C SER A 25 34.80 26.45 -4.26
N LEU A 26 34.73 25.16 -4.58
CA LEU A 26 33.61 24.55 -5.32
C LEU A 26 32.54 23.93 -4.41
N GLN A 27 32.76 23.92 -3.09
CA GLN A 27 31.74 23.54 -2.11
C GLN A 27 30.95 24.78 -1.74
N LYS A 28 29.77 24.92 -2.34
CA LYS A 28 28.78 25.90 -1.90
C LYS A 28 27.86 25.16 -0.93
N ASP A 29 28.05 25.36 0.36
CA ASP A 29 27.13 24.83 1.37
C ASP A 29 25.77 25.52 1.16
N ILE A 30 24.83 24.78 0.59
CA ILE A 30 23.45 25.24 0.45
C ILE A 30 22.74 24.85 1.74
N ASP A 31 22.60 25.81 2.63
CA ASP A 31 21.75 25.66 3.81
C ASP A 31 20.30 25.83 3.36
N VAL A 32 19.59 24.71 3.20
CA VAL A 32 18.17 24.69 2.82
C VAL A 32 17.34 24.74 4.09
N PRO A 33 16.73 25.90 4.46
CA PRO A 33 15.87 25.96 5.63
C PRO A 33 14.65 25.07 5.39
N LEU A 34 14.60 23.93 6.07
CA LEU A 34 13.44 23.05 6.03
C LEU A 34 12.29 23.71 6.81
N PRO A 35 11.05 23.64 6.31
CA PRO A 35 9.90 24.16 7.03
C PRO A 35 9.74 23.45 8.37
N ASN A 36 9.16 24.15 9.35
CA ASN A 36 8.83 23.56 10.65
C ASN A 36 7.90 22.36 10.46
N TYR A 37 8.34 21.21 10.95
CA TYR A 37 7.63 19.96 10.82
C TYR A 37 6.69 19.73 12.01
N SER A 38 5.39 19.61 11.73
CA SER A 38 4.41 19.14 12.71
C SER A 38 4.06 17.69 12.40
N SER A 39 4.22 16.82 13.40
CA SER A 39 3.95 15.38 13.25
C SER A 39 2.44 15.11 13.27
N GLU A 40 1.93 14.47 12.22
CA GLU A 40 0.55 14.02 12.11
C GLU A 40 0.40 12.56 12.55
N LEU A 41 -0.80 12.19 13.01
CA LEU A 41 -1.16 10.80 13.20
C LEU A 41 -1.41 10.17 11.82
N VAL A 42 -0.79 9.01 11.58
CA VAL A 42 -0.98 8.20 10.39
C VAL A 42 -1.78 6.96 10.79
N VAL A 43 -2.92 6.75 10.16
CA VAL A 43 -3.89 5.71 10.53
C VAL A 43 -4.13 4.78 9.35
N GLU A 44 -3.95 3.48 9.55
CA GLU A 44 -4.34 2.45 8.59
C GLU A 44 -5.28 1.44 9.25
N CYS A 45 -6.50 1.35 8.75
CA CYS A 45 -7.51 0.41 9.22
C CYS A 45 -8.31 -0.15 8.05
N TYR A 46 -8.27 -1.48 7.94
CA TYR A 46 -8.99 -2.24 6.93
C TYR A 46 -9.90 -3.21 7.67
N LEU A 47 -11.18 -2.85 7.77
CA LEU A 47 -12.18 -3.73 8.37
C LEU A 47 -12.48 -4.86 7.40
N GLU A 48 -12.56 -6.09 7.89
CA GLU A 48 -12.96 -7.25 7.10
C GLU A 48 -14.06 -8.00 7.88
N PRO A 49 -15.19 -8.36 7.23
CA PRO A 49 -16.21 -9.19 7.86
C PRO A 49 -15.60 -10.49 8.41
N ASP A 50 -16.10 -10.94 9.55
CA ASP A 50 -15.67 -12.16 10.25
C ASP A 50 -14.20 -12.15 10.73
N LYS A 51 -13.52 -11.01 10.66
CA LYS A 51 -12.19 -10.80 11.23
C LYS A 51 -12.27 -9.88 12.43
N VAL A 52 -11.38 -10.10 13.40
CA VAL A 52 -11.23 -9.17 14.52
C VAL A 52 -10.65 -7.86 13.97
N PRO A 53 -11.34 -6.71 14.15
CA PRO A 53 -10.84 -5.42 13.71
C PRO A 53 -9.46 -5.12 14.29
N SER A 54 -8.55 -4.67 13.43
CA SER A 54 -7.23 -4.19 13.83
C SER A 54 -6.87 -2.92 13.07
N LEU A 55 -5.99 -2.12 13.66
CA LEU A 55 -5.62 -0.81 13.15
C LEU A 55 -4.15 -0.54 13.49
N ALA A 56 -3.42 0.10 12.58
CA ALA A 56 -2.12 0.67 12.85
C ALA A 56 -2.22 2.19 13.01
N VAL A 57 -1.71 2.70 14.14
CA VAL A 57 -1.44 4.13 14.35
C VAL A 57 0.07 4.31 14.38
N THR A 58 0.59 5.17 13.52
CA THR A 58 1.97 5.64 13.55
C THR A 58 1.99 7.16 13.49
N THR A 59 3.17 7.76 13.58
CA THR A 59 3.35 9.18 13.32
C THR A 59 4.14 9.40 12.05
N SER A 60 3.74 10.42 11.29
CA SER A 60 4.56 10.90 10.19
C SER A 60 5.90 11.40 10.75
N VAL A 61 6.94 11.33 9.91
CA VAL A 61 8.30 11.77 10.24
C VAL A 61 8.83 12.81 9.25
N PRO A 62 9.83 13.63 9.61
CA PRO A 62 10.47 14.58 8.68
C PRO A 62 11.08 13.88 7.46
N TYR A 63 11.19 14.60 6.35
CA TYR A 63 11.65 14.03 5.07
C TYR A 63 13.04 13.35 5.15
N LEU A 64 13.97 13.90 5.94
CA LEU A 64 15.33 13.38 6.08
C LEU A 64 15.52 12.40 7.25
N SER A 65 14.42 11.89 7.84
CA SER A 65 14.48 10.98 8.97
C SER A 65 14.59 9.50 8.55
N GLY A 66 14.94 8.64 9.51
CA GLY A 66 14.98 7.20 9.28
C GLY A 66 13.60 6.61 8.95
N VAL A 67 13.58 5.50 8.22
CA VAL A 67 12.36 4.93 7.61
C VAL A 67 11.56 4.03 8.57
N LEU A 68 11.89 4.00 9.86
CA LEU A 68 11.20 3.13 10.81
C LEU A 68 9.87 3.75 11.28
N PRO A 69 8.77 2.99 11.29
CA PRO A 69 7.49 3.48 11.81
C PRO A 69 7.62 3.90 13.28
N GLN A 70 7.21 5.13 13.59
CA GLN A 70 7.11 5.61 14.96
C GLN A 70 5.73 5.29 15.52
N VAL A 71 5.68 4.47 16.58
CA VAL A 71 4.43 4.00 17.19
C VAL A 71 4.15 4.80 18.47
N PRO A 72 3.16 5.70 18.48
CA PRO A 72 2.74 6.38 19.70
C PRO A 72 2.01 5.41 20.63
N ASN A 73 2.31 5.48 21.93
CA ASN A 73 1.70 4.64 22.97
C ASN A 73 0.61 5.35 23.79
N ASP A 74 0.40 6.64 23.53
CA ASP A 74 -0.52 7.53 24.21
C ASP A 74 -1.78 7.80 23.38
N VAL A 75 -2.22 6.80 22.62
CA VAL A 75 -3.35 6.89 21.68
C VAL A 75 -4.53 6.04 22.16
N THR A 76 -5.72 6.63 22.12
CA THR A 76 -6.99 5.93 22.33
C THR A 76 -7.69 5.74 20.98
N VAL A 77 -8.19 4.54 20.72
CA VAL A 77 -8.90 4.18 19.49
C VAL A 77 -10.26 3.61 19.82
N SER A 78 -11.30 4.10 19.14
CA SER A 78 -12.65 3.56 19.22
C SER A 78 -13.30 3.43 17.84
N LEU A 79 -14.08 2.36 17.69
CA LEU A 79 -14.87 2.05 16.51
C LEU A 79 -16.35 2.14 16.88
N THR A 80 -17.09 3.02 16.21
CA THR A 80 -18.56 3.06 16.32
C THR A 80 -19.16 2.11 15.28
N MET A 81 -19.93 1.15 15.77
CA MET A 81 -20.66 0.16 15.00
C MET A 81 -21.94 0.76 14.37
N PRO A 82 -22.56 0.11 13.37
CA PRO A 82 -23.76 0.63 12.70
C PRO A 82 -24.94 0.88 13.63
N ASN A 83 -25.06 0.09 14.71
CA ASN A 83 -26.08 0.25 15.75
C ASN A 83 -25.76 1.37 16.77
N GLY A 84 -24.67 2.12 16.59
CA GLY A 84 -24.22 3.18 17.49
C GLY A 84 -23.39 2.72 18.69
N THR A 85 -23.17 1.41 18.86
CA THR A 85 -22.30 0.88 19.93
C THR A 85 -20.86 1.30 19.67
N VAL A 86 -20.19 1.81 20.71
CA VAL A 86 -18.77 2.21 20.64
C VAL A 86 -17.90 1.09 21.22
N VAL A 87 -17.02 0.54 20.39
CA VAL A 87 -16.10 -0.53 20.74
C VAL A 87 -14.68 0.02 20.86
N PRO A 88 -14.01 -0.08 22.02
CA PRO A 88 -12.62 0.31 22.14
C PRO A 88 -11.70 -0.73 21.49
N LEU A 89 -10.65 -0.27 20.82
CA LEU A 89 -9.57 -1.15 20.34
C LEU A 89 -8.39 -1.00 21.29
N ALA A 90 -7.98 -2.10 21.93
CA ALA A 90 -6.91 -2.10 22.92
C ALA A 90 -5.55 -1.93 22.24
N PHE A 91 -4.65 -1.14 22.84
CA PHE A 91 -3.26 -1.04 22.41
C PHE A 91 -2.54 -2.36 22.64
N SER A 92 -2.25 -3.09 21.56
CA SER A 92 -1.58 -4.39 21.55
C SER A 92 -0.83 -4.56 20.23
N PRO A 93 0.36 -3.93 20.10
CA PRO A 93 1.11 -3.95 18.85
C PRO A 93 1.75 -5.31 18.57
N ASN A 94 1.65 -5.79 17.33
CA ASN A 94 2.29 -7.02 16.87
C ASN A 94 3.65 -6.75 16.20
N TYR A 95 4.64 -6.26 16.97
CA TYR A 95 5.95 -5.84 16.44
C TYR A 95 6.67 -6.88 15.57
N GLU A 96 6.43 -8.18 15.77
CA GLU A 96 6.97 -9.24 14.94
C GLU A 96 6.66 -9.05 13.44
N ALA A 97 5.49 -8.48 13.11
CA ALA A 97 5.07 -8.22 11.73
C ALA A 97 5.95 -7.18 10.99
N LEU A 98 6.70 -6.35 11.73
CA LEU A 98 7.65 -5.40 11.14
C LEU A 98 8.95 -6.07 10.66
N VAL A 99 9.28 -7.24 11.20
CA VAL A 99 10.53 -7.96 10.91
C VAL A 99 10.26 -9.20 10.06
N ASP A 100 9.21 -9.95 10.40
CA ASP A 100 8.81 -11.17 9.70
C ASP A 100 7.78 -10.89 8.60
N THR A 101 8.25 -10.28 7.52
CA THR A 101 7.42 -10.01 6.34
C THR A 101 7.05 -11.27 5.57
N ALA A 102 7.73 -12.40 5.82
CA ALA A 102 7.48 -13.68 5.14
C ALA A 102 6.13 -14.30 5.52
N LYS A 103 5.66 -14.06 6.75
CA LYS A 103 4.33 -14.48 7.20
C LYS A 103 3.19 -13.66 6.58
N GLY A 104 3.47 -12.47 6.05
CA GLY A 104 2.48 -11.63 5.40
C GLY A 104 1.39 -11.08 6.35
N VAL A 105 1.62 -11.17 7.66
CA VAL A 105 0.73 -10.58 8.66
C VAL A 105 0.93 -9.06 8.63
N LYS A 106 -0.16 -8.30 8.53
CA LYS A 106 -0.09 -6.85 8.60
C LYS A 106 0.26 -6.39 10.02
N PHE A 107 1.07 -5.36 10.11
CA PHE A 107 1.32 -4.66 11.37
C PHE A 107 0.05 -3.94 11.85
N HIS A 108 -0.23 -4.03 13.14
CA HIS A 108 -1.26 -3.29 13.85
C HIS A 108 -0.72 -2.82 15.20
N THR A 109 -1.29 -1.75 15.74
CA THR A 109 -1.01 -1.24 17.08
C THR A 109 -2.20 -1.39 18.01
N HIS A 110 -3.41 -1.44 17.46
CA HIS A 110 -4.65 -1.59 18.20
C HIS A 110 -5.49 -2.73 17.62
N ILE A 111 -6.18 -3.45 18.48
CA ILE A 111 -7.02 -4.60 18.09
C ILE A 111 -8.29 -4.66 18.95
N ALA A 112 -9.41 -5.03 18.33
CA ALA A 112 -10.66 -5.30 19.03
C ALA A 112 -10.63 -6.70 19.67
N ARG A 113 -11.73 -7.09 20.32
CA ARG A 113 -11.88 -8.42 20.94
C ARG A 113 -12.64 -9.38 20.04
N ASP A 114 -13.78 -8.92 19.54
CA ASP A 114 -14.74 -9.76 18.85
C ASP A 114 -14.60 -9.63 17.32
N PRO A 115 -14.89 -10.69 16.56
CA PRO A 115 -14.99 -10.61 15.11
C PRO A 115 -16.03 -9.58 14.66
N LEU A 116 -15.73 -8.89 13.57
CA LEU A 116 -16.60 -7.89 12.99
C LEU A 116 -17.81 -8.54 12.32
N VAL A 117 -19.01 -8.16 12.73
CA VAL A 117 -20.24 -8.38 11.96
C VAL A 117 -20.47 -7.14 11.09
N ALA A 118 -20.50 -7.34 9.77
CA ALA A 118 -20.70 -6.27 8.80
C ALA A 118 -21.53 -6.76 7.61
N ASN A 119 -22.56 -5.99 7.25
CA ASN A 119 -23.46 -6.24 6.13
C ASN A 119 -23.38 -5.10 5.10
N PRO A 120 -23.69 -5.34 3.82
CA PRO A 120 -23.77 -4.27 2.83
C PRO A 120 -24.61 -3.08 3.29
N GLY A 121 -24.07 -1.87 3.16
CA GLY A 121 -24.70 -0.63 3.61
C GLY A 121 -24.39 -0.23 5.05
N ASP A 122 -23.82 -1.12 5.87
CA ASP A 122 -23.38 -0.79 7.23
C ASP A 122 -22.31 0.30 7.20
N VAL A 123 -22.46 1.30 8.06
CA VAL A 123 -21.53 2.43 8.20
C VAL A 123 -20.81 2.35 9.54
N PHE A 124 -19.49 2.33 9.48
CA PHE A 124 -18.60 2.35 10.63
C PHE A 124 -17.98 3.74 10.78
N LYS A 125 -17.68 4.14 12.02
CA LYS A 125 -16.95 5.38 12.30
C LYS A 125 -15.75 5.12 13.18
N LEU A 126 -14.64 5.75 12.83
CA LEU A 126 -13.38 5.66 13.55
C LEU A 126 -13.11 6.96 14.31
N ASP A 127 -12.69 6.87 15.56
CA ASP A 127 -12.21 7.99 16.38
C ASP A 127 -10.88 7.59 17.05
N VAL A 128 -9.83 8.36 16.76
CA VAL A 128 -8.46 8.13 17.25
C VAL A 128 -7.94 9.43 17.86
N ARG A 129 -7.53 9.42 19.13
CA ARG A 129 -7.04 10.61 19.84
C ARG A 129 -5.76 10.32 20.57
N ASP A 130 -4.84 11.28 20.61
CA ASP A 130 -3.67 11.21 21.47
C ASP A 130 -3.71 12.23 22.61
N THR A 131 -2.72 12.19 23.51
CA THR A 131 -2.64 13.13 24.64
C THR A 131 -2.14 14.51 24.24
N LYS A 132 -1.68 14.69 22.99
CA LYS A 132 -1.16 15.94 22.43
C LYS A 132 -2.24 16.76 21.71
N GLY A 133 -3.48 16.28 21.73
CA GLY A 133 -4.63 16.95 21.11
C GLY A 133 -4.82 16.65 19.63
N ARG A 134 -4.06 15.72 19.04
CA ARG A 134 -4.30 15.26 17.66
C ARG A 134 -5.51 14.33 17.67
N HIS A 135 -6.37 14.50 16.67
CA HIS A 135 -7.64 13.77 16.58
C HIS A 135 -7.90 13.38 15.13
N VAL A 136 -7.94 12.07 14.87
CA VAL A 136 -8.27 11.51 13.57
C VAL A 136 -9.67 10.90 13.62
N THR A 137 -10.48 11.22 12.61
CA THR A 137 -11.81 10.65 12.43
C THR A 137 -11.97 10.07 11.03
N GLY A 138 -12.82 9.06 10.88
CA GLY A 138 -13.12 8.47 9.58
C GLY A 138 -14.50 7.83 9.55
N SER A 139 -15.02 7.61 8.35
CA SER A 139 -16.23 6.81 8.14
C SER A 139 -16.01 5.89 6.94
N ALA A 140 -16.44 4.64 7.07
CA ALA A 140 -16.32 3.63 6.03
C ALA A 140 -17.64 2.85 5.92
N THR A 141 -18.06 2.61 4.68
CA THR A 141 -19.27 1.86 4.38
C THR A 141 -18.89 0.49 3.84
N MET A 142 -19.58 -0.55 4.29
CA MET A 142 -19.44 -1.89 3.75
C MET A 142 -20.14 -1.96 2.38
N MET A 143 -19.35 -2.16 1.32
CA MET A 143 -19.88 -2.31 -0.04
C MET A 143 -20.63 -3.64 -0.22
N SER A 144 -21.50 -3.69 -1.22
CA SER A 144 -22.17 -4.92 -1.63
C SER A 144 -21.18 -5.94 -2.19
N PHE A 145 -21.48 -7.23 -2.03
CA PHE A 145 -20.69 -8.28 -2.66
C PHE A 145 -21.00 -8.37 -4.14
N ILE A 146 -19.95 -8.42 -4.96
CA ILE A 146 -20.07 -8.74 -6.39
C ILE A 146 -19.61 -10.18 -6.61
N PRO A 147 -20.51 -11.10 -7.02
CA PRO A 147 -20.14 -12.48 -7.28
C PRO A 147 -19.18 -12.57 -8.47
N ILE A 148 -18.23 -13.49 -8.36
CA ILE A 148 -17.42 -13.90 -9.51
C ILE A 148 -18.23 -14.94 -10.28
N ASP A 149 -18.52 -14.66 -11.55
CA ASP A 149 -19.28 -15.56 -12.42
C ASP A 149 -18.41 -16.75 -12.86
N SER A 150 -17.18 -16.48 -13.29
CA SER A 150 -16.22 -17.51 -13.65
C SER A 150 -14.76 -17.07 -13.51
N VAL A 151 -13.90 -18.06 -13.27
CA VAL A 151 -12.43 -17.91 -13.34
C VAL A 151 -11.92 -18.93 -14.34
N GLU A 152 -11.58 -18.44 -15.52
CA GLU A 152 -11.13 -19.22 -16.67
C GLU A 152 -9.63 -19.06 -16.88
N TYR A 153 -9.02 -20.03 -17.56
CA TYR A 153 -7.61 -19.99 -17.89
C TYR A 153 -7.37 -20.56 -19.28
N LYS A 154 -6.27 -20.14 -19.90
CA LYS A 154 -5.75 -20.75 -21.13
C LYS A 154 -4.23 -20.78 -21.09
N PHE A 155 -3.66 -21.92 -21.46
CA PHE A 155 -2.21 -22.05 -21.66
C PHE A 155 -1.78 -21.42 -22.98
N ASN A 156 -0.58 -20.87 -23.01
CA ASN A 156 0.11 -20.58 -24.26
C ASN A 156 0.48 -21.88 -24.97
N ASP A 157 0.83 -21.76 -26.26
CA ASP A 157 1.22 -22.90 -27.10
C ASP A 157 2.71 -23.28 -26.94
N LYS A 158 3.36 -22.83 -25.85
CA LYS A 158 4.76 -23.13 -25.58
C LYS A 158 4.90 -24.50 -24.91
N PRO A 159 5.97 -25.26 -25.21
CA PRO A 159 6.26 -26.51 -24.51
C PRO A 159 6.68 -26.27 -23.06
N ASP A 160 6.70 -27.32 -22.25
CA ASP A 160 7.35 -27.28 -20.96
C ASP A 160 8.88 -27.04 -21.13
N PRO A 161 9.53 -26.25 -20.25
CA PRO A 161 9.00 -25.63 -19.03
C PRO A 161 8.52 -24.18 -19.24
N GLU A 162 8.31 -23.72 -20.47
CA GLU A 162 7.83 -22.36 -20.80
C GLU A 162 6.31 -22.24 -20.88
N ARG A 163 5.61 -23.36 -20.75
CA ARG A 163 4.15 -23.42 -20.75
C ARG A 163 3.58 -22.61 -19.58
N ARG A 164 2.77 -21.60 -19.88
CA ARG A 164 2.16 -20.70 -18.89
C ARG A 164 0.70 -20.46 -19.21
N ALA A 165 -0.12 -20.26 -18.18
CA ALA A 165 -1.51 -19.82 -18.31
C ALA A 165 -1.67 -18.33 -17.99
N TYR A 166 -2.61 -17.68 -18.67
CA TYR A 166 -3.29 -16.49 -18.15
C TYR A 166 -4.62 -16.88 -17.52
N PHE A 167 -5.18 -15.96 -16.74
CA PHE A 167 -6.53 -16.07 -16.19
C PHE A 167 -7.44 -14.97 -16.72
N LEU A 168 -8.73 -15.27 -16.87
CA LEU A 168 -9.82 -14.32 -17.06
C LEU A 168 -10.76 -14.46 -15.88
N THR A 169 -11.00 -13.37 -15.16
CA THR A 169 -12.02 -13.31 -14.10
C THR A 169 -13.21 -12.53 -14.64
N ASN A 170 -14.36 -13.21 -14.72
CA ASN A 170 -15.61 -12.66 -15.20
C ASN A 170 -16.53 -12.32 -14.02
N PHE A 171 -17.15 -11.16 -14.06
CA PHE A 171 -18.19 -10.75 -13.12
C PHE A 171 -19.13 -9.74 -13.77
N ARG A 172 -20.25 -9.46 -13.12
CA ARG A 172 -21.21 -8.47 -13.57
C ARG A 172 -21.21 -7.25 -12.66
N ASP A 173 -20.98 -6.10 -13.27
CA ASP A 173 -21.10 -4.80 -12.65
C ASP A 173 -22.58 -4.43 -12.43
N PRO A 174 -22.97 -3.91 -11.25
CA PRO A 174 -24.26 -3.26 -11.05
C PRO A 174 -24.43 -2.06 -11.98
N ALA A 175 -25.65 -1.53 -12.10
CA ALA A 175 -25.90 -0.32 -12.88
C ALA A 175 -25.67 0.98 -12.07
N ASP A 176 -25.06 0.85 -10.88
CA ASP A 176 -24.73 1.97 -10.02
C ASP A 176 -23.51 2.70 -10.60
N PRO A 177 -23.49 4.04 -10.62
CA PRO A 177 -22.35 4.77 -11.17
C PRO A 177 -21.15 4.77 -10.24
N ASP A 178 -19.95 4.81 -10.84
CA ASP A 178 -18.67 5.02 -10.16
C ASP A 178 -18.23 3.85 -9.28
N ASP A 179 -18.69 2.64 -9.56
CA ASP A 179 -18.22 1.43 -8.88
C ASP A 179 -16.72 1.21 -9.15
N THR A 180 -16.00 0.80 -8.10
CA THR A 180 -14.57 0.52 -8.16
C THR A 180 -14.28 -0.89 -7.68
N TYR A 181 -13.36 -1.56 -8.38
CA TYR A 181 -13.03 -2.95 -8.11
C TYR A 181 -11.54 -3.15 -7.92
N ARG A 182 -11.20 -4.10 -7.06
CA ARG A 182 -9.84 -4.63 -6.91
C ARG A 182 -9.84 -6.14 -7.07
N LEU A 183 -9.11 -6.63 -8.06
CA LEU A 183 -8.91 -8.04 -8.31
C LEU A 183 -7.51 -8.46 -7.87
N LEU A 184 -7.44 -9.44 -6.97
CA LEU A 184 -6.21 -10.10 -6.55
C LEU A 184 -6.19 -11.54 -7.02
N LEU A 185 -5.10 -12.00 -7.63
CA LEU A 185 -4.86 -13.44 -7.82
C LEU A 185 -3.66 -13.86 -6.97
N HIS A 186 -3.90 -14.83 -6.09
CA HIS A 186 -2.87 -15.44 -5.26
C HIS A 186 -2.64 -16.89 -5.68
N LYS A 187 -1.39 -17.31 -5.76
CA LYS A 187 -0.99 -18.70 -5.94
C LYS A 187 -0.90 -19.41 -4.59
N GLY A 188 -1.35 -20.65 -4.59
CA GLY A 188 -1.34 -21.55 -3.45
C GLY A 188 -2.73 -21.71 -2.82
N SER A 189 -2.79 -22.59 -1.82
CA SER A 189 -4.03 -22.87 -1.11
C SER A 189 -4.34 -21.78 -0.08
N PRO A 190 -5.55 -21.17 -0.09
CA PRO A 190 -5.99 -20.26 0.97
C PRO A 190 -5.92 -20.88 2.37
N ALA A 191 -6.24 -22.18 2.49
CA ALA A 191 -6.16 -22.91 3.75
C ALA A 191 -4.73 -23.04 4.30
N LYS A 192 -3.70 -22.81 3.46
CA LYS A 192 -2.28 -22.79 3.84
C LYS A 192 -1.72 -21.37 3.93
N GLY A 193 -2.59 -20.36 4.06
CA GLY A 193 -2.18 -18.96 4.22
C GLY A 193 -1.70 -18.27 2.95
N ALA A 194 -2.02 -18.79 1.76
CA ALA A 194 -1.61 -18.18 0.49
C ALA A 194 -2.07 -16.71 0.34
N LEU A 195 -3.24 -16.38 0.90
CA LEU A 195 -3.82 -15.03 0.82
C LEU A 195 -3.14 -14.00 1.74
N LEU A 196 -2.23 -14.43 2.61
CA LEU A 196 -1.42 -13.52 3.42
C LEU A 196 -0.18 -13.04 2.64
N LYS A 197 0.21 -13.75 1.60
CA LYS A 197 1.39 -13.42 0.78
C LYS A 197 1.06 -12.35 -0.26
N SER A 198 2.09 -11.77 -0.87
CA SER A 198 1.91 -10.89 -2.01
C SER A 198 1.22 -11.63 -3.17
N PRO A 199 0.18 -11.05 -3.78
CA PRO A 199 -0.47 -11.64 -4.94
C PRO A 199 0.41 -11.56 -6.19
N GLU A 200 0.24 -12.50 -7.11
CA GLU A 200 0.83 -12.49 -8.44
C GLU A 200 0.24 -11.40 -9.33
N VAL A 201 -0.99 -10.97 -9.03
CA VAL A 201 -1.73 -9.94 -9.76
C VAL A 201 -2.52 -9.08 -8.76
N ASP A 202 -2.37 -7.76 -8.85
CA ASP A 202 -3.16 -6.76 -8.12
C ASP A 202 -3.64 -5.70 -9.13
N LEU A 203 -4.86 -5.89 -9.63
CA LEU A 203 -5.51 -4.99 -10.58
C LEU A 203 -6.58 -4.19 -9.87
N ALA A 204 -6.71 -2.92 -10.22
CA ALA A 204 -7.81 -2.09 -9.76
C ALA A 204 -8.39 -1.32 -10.95
N ILE A 205 -9.71 -1.30 -11.06
CA ILE A 205 -10.44 -0.62 -12.13
C ILE A 205 -11.60 0.21 -11.57
N GLN A 206 -12.08 1.15 -12.39
CA GLN A 206 -13.34 1.86 -12.20
C GLN A 206 -14.24 1.56 -13.39
N ASP A 207 -15.53 1.44 -13.14
CA ASP A 207 -16.59 1.05 -14.09
C ASP A 207 -16.95 2.12 -15.14
N ARG A 208 -16.37 3.32 -15.10
CA ARG A 208 -16.81 4.51 -15.88
C ARG A 208 -17.14 4.28 -17.37
N LEU A 209 -16.47 3.34 -18.04
CA LEU A 209 -16.69 3.01 -19.46
C LEU A 209 -17.53 1.74 -19.69
N ILE A 210 -17.82 1.01 -18.62
CA ILE A 210 -18.43 -0.33 -18.60
C ILE A 210 -19.58 -0.49 -17.59
N ASN A 211 -20.11 0.62 -17.04
CA ASN A 211 -21.20 0.63 -16.06
C ASN A 211 -22.36 -0.31 -16.47
N GLY A 212 -22.74 -1.24 -15.59
CA GLY A 212 -23.85 -2.17 -15.75
C GLY A 212 -23.60 -3.29 -16.77
N LYS A 213 -22.37 -3.44 -17.27
CA LYS A 213 -22.00 -4.45 -18.28
C LYS A 213 -21.20 -5.59 -17.66
N PRO A 214 -21.14 -6.75 -18.34
CA PRO A 214 -20.17 -7.79 -17.97
C PRO A 214 -18.74 -7.25 -18.02
N VAL A 215 -17.95 -7.60 -17.01
CA VAL A 215 -16.56 -7.20 -16.88
C VAL A 215 -15.67 -8.43 -16.94
N VAL A 216 -14.61 -8.34 -17.75
CA VAL A 216 -13.59 -9.39 -17.87
C VAL A 216 -12.24 -8.80 -17.57
N LEU A 217 -11.60 -9.28 -16.50
CA LEU A 217 -10.25 -8.88 -16.12
C LEU A 217 -9.27 -10.02 -16.42
N GLY A 218 -8.36 -9.74 -17.36
CA GLY A 218 -7.35 -10.68 -17.83
C GLY A 218 -5.96 -10.43 -17.25
N THR A 219 -5.16 -11.50 -17.18
CA THR A 219 -3.74 -11.42 -16.81
C THR A 219 -2.84 -11.66 -18.01
N SER A 220 -1.55 -11.40 -17.87
CA SER A 220 -0.56 -12.00 -18.77
C SER A 220 -0.36 -13.50 -18.47
N TYR A 221 0.30 -14.22 -19.37
CA TYR A 221 0.76 -15.60 -19.13
C TYR A 221 1.81 -15.63 -18.02
N ARG A 222 1.46 -16.13 -16.82
CA ARG A 222 2.38 -16.13 -15.65
C ARG A 222 2.23 -17.30 -14.70
N PHE A 223 1.19 -18.12 -14.87
CA PHE A 223 0.91 -19.26 -13.99
C PHE A 223 1.38 -20.56 -14.63
N TYR A 224 1.89 -21.49 -13.84
CA TYR A 224 2.46 -22.75 -14.31
C TYR A 224 1.41 -23.88 -14.26
N PRO A 225 1.54 -24.93 -15.10
CA PRO A 225 0.80 -26.17 -14.89
C PRO A 225 0.92 -26.66 -13.44
N GLY A 226 -0.19 -27.12 -12.86
CA GLY A 226 -0.25 -27.54 -11.46
C GLY A 226 -0.43 -26.44 -10.41
N ASP A 227 -0.37 -25.16 -10.77
CA ASP A 227 -0.63 -24.06 -9.82
C ASP A 227 -2.09 -24.10 -9.34
N THR A 228 -2.30 -23.82 -8.05
CA THR A 228 -3.61 -23.45 -7.51
C THR A 228 -3.68 -21.94 -7.44
N VAL A 229 -4.70 -21.32 -8.03
CA VAL A 229 -4.87 -19.87 -8.09
C VAL A 229 -6.22 -19.47 -7.49
N THR A 230 -6.22 -18.53 -6.58
CA THR A 230 -7.43 -17.97 -5.96
C THR A 230 -7.59 -16.52 -6.39
N ALA A 231 -8.67 -16.23 -7.13
CA ALA A 231 -9.12 -14.88 -7.40
C ALA A 231 -9.89 -14.35 -6.18
N THR A 232 -9.60 -13.13 -5.74
CA THR A 232 -10.40 -12.37 -4.78
C THR A 232 -10.81 -11.05 -5.42
N LEU A 233 -12.11 -10.85 -5.58
CA LEU A 233 -12.69 -9.63 -6.13
C LEU A 233 -13.28 -8.81 -4.99
N TYR A 234 -12.72 -7.62 -4.76
CA TYR A 234 -13.28 -6.64 -3.83
C TYR A 234 -14.09 -5.62 -4.60
N HIS A 235 -15.31 -5.36 -4.13
CA HIS A 235 -16.05 -4.14 -4.46
C HIS A 235 -15.62 -3.08 -3.44
N THR A 236 -15.01 -2.00 -3.91
CA THR A 236 -14.38 -1.01 -3.04
C THR A 236 -15.04 0.35 -3.15
N ASP A 237 -14.92 1.14 -2.09
CA ASP A 237 -15.36 2.53 -2.14
C ASP A 237 -14.41 3.38 -3.01
N PRO A 238 -14.91 4.39 -3.74
CA PRO A 238 -14.08 5.24 -4.58
C PRO A 238 -12.98 6.01 -3.84
N ALA A 239 -13.17 6.33 -2.56
CA ALA A 239 -12.16 7.04 -1.77
C ALA A 239 -10.96 6.12 -1.47
N TYR A 240 -11.20 4.85 -1.13
CA TYR A 240 -10.16 3.83 -1.01
C TYR A 240 -9.43 3.58 -2.34
N PHE A 241 -10.17 3.51 -3.45
CA PHE A 241 -9.57 3.36 -4.77
C PHE A 241 -8.59 4.50 -5.08
N ARG A 242 -9.00 5.76 -4.83
CA ARG A 242 -8.14 6.95 -5.00
C ARG A 242 -6.97 6.96 -4.03
N PHE A 243 -7.17 6.61 -2.76
CA PHE A 243 -6.09 6.43 -1.79
C PHE A 243 -5.05 5.46 -2.33
N ARG A 244 -5.47 4.28 -2.80
CA ARG A 244 -4.60 3.25 -3.37
C ARG A 244 -3.85 3.70 -4.62
N GLN A 245 -4.47 4.46 -5.50
CA GLN A 245 -3.79 5.08 -6.64
C GLN A 245 -2.72 6.06 -6.15
N SER A 246 -3.09 7.00 -5.29
CA SER A 246 -2.15 8.01 -4.77
C SER A 246 -0.95 7.41 -4.03
N VAL A 247 -1.14 6.31 -3.29
CA VAL A 247 -0.03 5.57 -2.65
C VAL A 247 0.89 4.92 -3.67
N ARG A 248 0.34 4.35 -4.76
CA ARG A 248 1.16 3.77 -5.84
C ARG A 248 1.94 4.87 -6.57
N ASP A 249 1.29 6.00 -6.85
CA ASP A 249 1.91 7.14 -7.52
C ASP A 249 3.03 7.73 -6.65
N ALA A 250 2.77 7.92 -5.35
CA ALA A 250 3.77 8.39 -4.40
C ALA A 250 4.96 7.43 -4.29
N ARG A 251 4.71 6.11 -4.25
CA ARG A 251 5.77 5.09 -4.26
C ARG A 251 6.58 5.10 -5.56
N GLY A 252 5.93 5.29 -6.71
CA GLY A 252 6.60 5.36 -8.01
C GLY A 252 7.41 6.65 -8.20
N ALA A 253 6.98 7.74 -7.58
CA ALA A 253 7.70 9.01 -7.55
C ALA A 253 8.84 9.03 -6.53
N ASN A 254 8.76 8.22 -5.48
CA ASN A 254 9.75 8.20 -4.40
C ASN A 254 11.15 7.83 -4.92
N GLY A 255 12.12 8.73 -4.71
CA GLY A 255 13.49 8.57 -5.20
C GLY A 255 13.70 8.90 -6.68
N ASN A 256 12.65 9.31 -7.41
CA ASN A 256 12.77 9.75 -8.80
C ASN A 256 12.87 11.29 -8.85
N PRO A 257 14.02 11.87 -9.25
CA PRO A 257 14.23 13.32 -9.23
C PRO A 257 13.44 14.09 -10.31
N PHE A 258 12.77 13.38 -11.22
CA PHE A 258 11.96 13.97 -12.29
C PHE A 258 10.47 13.67 -12.15
N ALA A 259 10.09 12.82 -11.20
CA ALA A 259 8.68 12.54 -10.93
C ALA A 259 8.08 13.63 -10.05
N GLN A 260 6.84 14.01 -10.36
CA GLN A 260 6.09 14.90 -9.49
C GLN A 260 5.75 14.17 -8.18
N PRO A 261 6.04 14.76 -7.00
CA PRO A 261 5.59 14.20 -5.74
C PRO A 261 4.07 14.07 -5.74
N SER A 262 3.57 12.89 -5.39
CA SER A 262 2.13 12.65 -5.27
C SER A 262 1.71 12.76 -3.81
N ALA A 263 0.73 13.62 -3.53
CA ALA A 263 0.08 13.69 -2.23
C ALA A 263 -0.78 12.43 -2.01
N ILE A 264 -0.82 11.92 -0.77
CA ILE A 264 -1.70 10.81 -0.41
C ILE A 264 -3.13 11.31 -0.22
N TYR A 265 -4.09 10.68 -0.89
CA TYR A 265 -5.51 10.98 -0.72
C TYR A 265 -6.10 10.20 0.45
N SER A 266 -6.06 10.78 1.65
CA SER A 266 -6.58 10.15 2.87
C SER A 266 -8.09 9.94 2.84
N THR A 267 -8.57 8.84 3.45
CA THR A 267 -10.00 8.62 3.74
C THR A 267 -10.40 9.01 5.17
N VAL A 268 -9.42 9.45 5.97
CA VAL A 268 -9.59 10.00 7.31
C VAL A 268 -9.38 11.52 7.34
N ARG A 269 -9.86 12.18 8.39
CA ARG A 269 -9.72 13.63 8.65
C ARG A 269 -8.94 13.88 9.93
N GLY A 270 -8.16 14.96 9.98
CA GLY A 270 -7.34 15.35 11.16
C GLY A 270 -6.02 14.59 11.28
N GLY A 271 -5.64 13.86 10.23
CA GLY A 271 -4.39 13.14 10.06
C GLY A 271 -4.33 12.54 8.65
N VAL A 272 -3.41 11.59 8.44
CA VAL A 272 -3.19 10.96 7.12
C VAL A 272 -3.50 9.47 7.17
N GLY A 273 -4.00 8.90 6.08
CA GLY A 273 -4.12 7.45 5.92
C GLY A 273 -5.51 6.99 5.50
N VAL A 274 -5.86 5.76 5.87
CA VAL A 274 -7.01 5.04 5.35
C VAL A 274 -7.82 4.36 6.44
N PHE A 275 -9.12 4.50 6.34
CA PHE A 275 -10.14 3.71 6.98
C PHE A 275 -11.13 3.24 5.91
N THR A 276 -11.28 1.93 5.75
CA THR A 276 -12.17 1.33 4.75
C THR A 276 -12.65 -0.04 5.25
N VAL A 277 -13.69 -0.57 4.59
CA VAL A 277 -14.14 -1.96 4.76
C VAL A 277 -13.81 -2.73 3.48
N LEU A 278 -13.04 -3.80 3.62
CA LEU A 278 -12.69 -4.70 2.53
C LEU A 278 -13.50 -5.98 2.64
N SER A 279 -14.39 -6.18 1.68
CA SER A 279 -15.15 -7.41 1.51
C SER A 279 -15.04 -7.87 0.07
N GLY A 280 -14.85 -9.17 -0.11
CA GLY A 280 -14.62 -9.70 -1.45
C GLY A 280 -15.10 -11.12 -1.61
N THR A 281 -15.51 -11.43 -2.83
CA THR A 281 -15.86 -12.79 -3.23
C THR A 281 -14.63 -13.50 -3.75
N ARG A 282 -14.63 -14.84 -3.66
CA ARG A 282 -13.46 -15.66 -4.02
C ARG A 282 -13.85 -16.82 -4.91
N ALA A 283 -12.95 -17.14 -5.83
CA ALA A 283 -13.05 -18.33 -6.66
C ALA A 283 -11.66 -18.94 -6.87
N THR A 284 -11.56 -20.25 -6.70
CA THR A 284 -10.28 -20.98 -6.78
C THR A 284 -10.28 -21.91 -7.98
N LYS A 285 -9.16 -21.92 -8.73
CA LYS A 285 -8.93 -22.82 -9.85
C LYS A 285 -7.60 -23.56 -9.66
N ILE A 286 -7.61 -24.85 -9.97
CA ILE A 286 -6.40 -25.67 -10.02
C ILE A 286 -6.08 -25.90 -11.49
N LEU A 287 -4.88 -25.51 -11.90
CA LEU A 287 -4.39 -25.78 -13.25
C LEU A 287 -3.98 -27.25 -13.36
N PRO A 288 -4.34 -27.94 -14.46
CA PRO A 288 -3.84 -29.29 -14.71
C PRO A 288 -2.33 -29.25 -14.88
N LYS A 289 -1.69 -30.40 -14.60
CA LYS A 289 -0.26 -30.61 -14.87
C LYS A 289 -0.02 -30.81 -16.37
#